data_AF-A0A699I3I1-F1
#
_entry.id   AF-A0A699I3I1-F1
#
_cell.length_a   1.000
_cell.length_b   1.000
_cell.length_c   1.000
_cell.angle_alpha   90.00
_cell.angle_beta   90.00
_cell.angle_gamma   90.00
#
_symmetry.space_group_name_H-M   'P 1'
#
loop_
_entity.id
_entity.type
_entity.pdbx_description
1 polymer ?
#
loop_
_entity_poly.entity_id
_entity_poly.type
_entity_poly.pdbx_seq_one_letter_code
_entity_poly.pdbx_strand_id
1 'polypeptide(L)'
;MKSGEVRTLGYMAPEVLSRKPYSHKCDVYVFGICLWEIQCCDIAYTYDLENIPSDIYKELRPSIPPNCRRSLAKLMERCWNIDPSKRPEMKDVVIELEKFGKAEGLQTQLEV
;
A
#
# COMPACT_ATOMS: atom_id res chain seq x y z
N MET A 1 18.03 19.78 -8.62
CA MET A 1 17.41 18.44 -8.70
C MET A 1 17.18 17.93 -7.29
N LYS A 2 15.98 18.12 -6.72
CA LYS A 2 15.55 17.56 -5.44
C LYS A 2 14.05 17.22 -5.54
N SER A 3 13.72 16.08 -6.13
CA SER A 3 12.32 15.65 -6.33
C SER A 3 12.11 14.14 -6.12
N GLY A 4 13.17 13.42 -5.74
CA GLY A 4 13.11 11.98 -5.48
C GLY A 4 12.83 11.63 -4.01
N GLU A 5 13.56 12.26 -3.08
CA GLU A 5 13.52 11.88 -1.65
C GLU A 5 12.16 12.14 -0.99
N VAL A 6 11.50 13.26 -1.33
CA VAL A 6 10.23 13.69 -0.73
C VAL A 6 9.10 12.72 -1.05
N ARG A 7 9.08 12.16 -2.27
CA ARG A 7 8.05 11.21 -2.69
C ARG A 7 8.20 9.90 -1.95
N THR A 8 9.42 9.39 -1.78
CA THR A 8 9.68 8.09 -1.15
C THR A 8 9.19 8.02 0.30
N LEU A 9 9.27 9.13 1.06
CA LEU A 9 8.86 9.16 2.48
C LEU A 9 7.40 8.76 2.71
N GLY A 10 6.49 9.11 1.79
CA GLY A 10 5.07 8.75 1.90
C GLY A 10 4.81 7.26 1.74
N TYR A 11 5.68 6.55 1.02
CA TYR A 11 5.55 5.11 0.77
C TYR A 11 6.27 4.27 1.82
N MET A 12 7.11 4.87 2.67
CA MET A 12 7.81 4.14 3.70
C MET A 12 6.84 3.66 4.78
N ALA A 13 7.04 2.44 5.26
CA ALA A 13 6.27 1.91 6.38
C ALA A 13 6.64 2.68 7.68
N PRO A 14 5.69 2.86 8.62
CA PRO A 14 5.91 3.64 9.85
C PRO A 14 7.14 3.20 10.68
N GLU A 15 7.44 1.91 10.69
CA GLU A 15 8.59 1.34 11.38
C GLU A 15 9.93 1.68 10.70
N VAL A 16 9.95 1.77 9.36
CA VAL A 16 11.14 2.16 8.58
C VAL A 16 11.46 3.63 8.84
N LEU A 17 10.42 4.48 8.83
CA LEU A 17 10.53 5.91 9.17
C LEU A 17 11.03 6.13 10.59
N SER A 18 10.61 5.25 11.52
CA SER A 18 11.04 5.28 12.91
C SER A 18 12.42 4.66 13.15
N ARG A 19 13.12 4.22 12.09
CA ARG A 19 14.42 3.51 12.15
C ARG A 19 14.40 2.30 13.10
N LYS A 20 13.25 1.63 13.23
CA LYS A 20 13.12 0.39 14.00
C LYS A 20 13.53 -0.80 13.13
N PRO A 21 13.84 -1.96 13.73
CA PRO A 21 13.98 -3.20 12.97
C PRO A 21 12.73 -3.43 12.11
N TYR A 22 12.94 -3.62 10.82
CA TYR A 22 11.88 -3.88 9.85
C TYR A 22 12.11 -5.24 9.18
N SER A 23 11.06 -5.77 8.58
CA SER A 23 11.06 -7.03 7.83
C SER A 23 10.45 -6.80 6.45
N HIS A 24 10.33 -7.86 5.65
CA HIS A 24 9.62 -7.86 4.36
C HIS A 24 8.16 -7.35 4.45
N LYS A 25 7.61 -7.18 5.66
CA LYS A 25 6.31 -6.51 5.87
C LYS A 25 6.32 -5.03 5.48
N CYS A 26 7.48 -4.37 5.37
CA CYS A 26 7.55 -3.03 4.80
C CYS A 26 7.20 -3.03 3.30
N ASP A 27 7.54 -4.10 2.57
CA ASP A 27 7.24 -4.22 1.15
C ASP A 27 5.74 -4.46 0.92
N VAL A 28 5.09 -5.19 1.83
CA VAL A 28 3.63 -5.36 1.84
C VAL A 28 2.92 -4.01 2.06
N TYR A 29 3.47 -3.15 2.91
CA TYR A 29 2.93 -1.82 3.16
C TYR A 29 2.92 -0.96 1.89
N VAL A 30 4.09 -0.79 1.25
CA VAL A 30 4.20 0.01 0.02
C VAL A 30 3.38 -0.60 -1.11
N PHE A 31 3.30 -1.93 -1.20
CA PHE A 31 2.46 -2.60 -2.19
C PHE A 31 0.98 -2.26 -2.01
N GLY A 32 0.49 -2.17 -0.76
CA GLY A 32 -0.87 -1.71 -0.47
C GLY A 32 -1.15 -0.29 -0.99
N ILE A 33 -0.18 0.62 -0.83
CA ILE A 33 -0.27 1.99 -1.34
C ILE A 33 -0.28 1.98 -2.88
N CYS A 34 0.64 1.25 -3.52
CA CYS A 34 0.67 1.11 -4.98
C CYS A 34 -0.62 0.51 -5.54
N LEU A 35 -1.22 -0.45 -4.83
CA LEU A 35 -2.50 -1.06 -5.23
C LEU A 35 -3.62 -0.02 -5.24
N TRP A 36 -3.62 0.93 -4.30
CA TRP A 36 -4.54 2.05 -4.30
C TRP A 36 -4.29 3.01 -5.47
N GLU A 37 -3.02 3.30 -5.78
CA GLU A 37 -2.67 4.16 -6.94
C GLU A 37 -3.14 3.53 -8.25
N ILE A 38 -2.98 2.21 -8.41
CA ILE A 38 -3.49 1.47 -9.57
C ILE A 38 -5.03 1.53 -9.61
N GLN A 39 -5.69 1.35 -8.47
CA GLN A 39 -7.15 1.37 -8.39
C GLN A 39 -7.74 2.77 -8.67
N CYS A 40 -7.06 3.83 -8.24
CA CYS A 40 -7.54 5.21 -8.39
C CYS A 40 -6.98 5.91 -9.63
N CYS A 41 -5.96 5.32 -10.28
CA CYS A 41 -5.14 5.96 -11.31
C CYS A 41 -4.62 7.33 -10.86
N ASP A 42 -4.23 7.45 -9.59
CA ASP A 42 -3.85 8.72 -8.94
C ASP A 42 -2.67 8.53 -7.99
N ILE A 43 -2.04 9.64 -7.59
CA ILE A 43 -0.89 9.68 -6.68
C ILE A 43 -1.39 9.69 -5.24
N ALA A 44 -0.96 8.71 -4.45
CA ALA A 44 -1.40 8.53 -3.05
C ALA A 44 -1.11 9.73 -2.15
N TYR A 45 0.05 10.37 -2.33
CA TYR A 45 0.50 11.48 -1.52
C TYR A 45 1.01 12.61 -2.42
N THR A 46 0.24 13.70 -2.51
CA THR A 46 0.57 14.89 -3.32
C THR A 46 1.16 16.04 -2.50
N TYR A 47 1.15 15.91 -1.17
CA TYR A 47 1.66 16.92 -0.26
C TYR A 47 3.19 16.93 -0.20
N ASP A 48 3.76 18.11 0.07
CA ASP A 48 5.15 18.23 0.46
C ASP A 48 5.33 17.67 1.88
N LEU A 49 5.71 16.39 1.95
CA LEU A 49 5.82 15.64 3.20
C LEU A 49 6.97 16.14 4.10
N GLU A 50 7.88 16.99 3.59
CA GLU A 50 8.99 17.54 4.39
C GLU A 50 8.51 18.37 5.59
N ASN A 51 7.35 19.01 5.45
CA ASN A 51 6.79 19.90 6.48
C ASN A 51 5.76 19.22 7.39
N ILE A 52 5.44 17.94 7.15
CA ILE A 52 4.47 17.21 7.96
C ILE A 52 5.20 16.53 9.12
N PRO A 53 4.81 16.79 10.38
CA PRO A 53 5.35 16.10 11.54
C PRO A 53 5.29 14.58 11.39
N SER A 54 6.34 13.90 11.87
CA SER A 54 6.47 12.46 11.65
C SER A 54 5.34 11.61 12.18
N ASP A 55 4.67 12.08 13.23
CA ASP A 55 3.55 11.36 13.82
C ASP A 55 2.26 11.51 13.02
N ILE A 56 2.14 12.60 12.24
CA ILE A 56 1.00 12.83 11.36
C ILE A 56 1.13 11.98 10.09
N TYR A 57 2.29 11.99 9.43
CA TYR A 57 2.42 11.21 8.19
C TYR A 57 2.38 9.70 8.40
N LYS A 58 2.76 9.18 9.58
CA LYS A 58 2.63 7.75 9.93
C LYS A 58 1.18 7.26 9.88
N GLU A 59 0.22 8.16 10.06
CA GLU A 59 -1.22 7.87 10.05
C GLU A 59 -1.92 8.25 8.75
N LEU A 60 -1.26 8.99 7.86
CA LEU A 60 -1.82 9.34 6.55
C LEU A 60 -2.05 8.09 5.71
N ARG A 61 -3.30 7.82 5.34
CA ARG A 61 -3.67 6.77 4.39
C ARG A 61 -4.50 7.37 3.26
N PRO A 62 -4.32 6.90 2.02
CA PRO A 62 -5.15 7.35 0.91
C PRO A 62 -6.62 7.03 1.19
N SER A 63 -7.51 7.96 0.85
CA SER A 63 -8.96 7.74 0.99
C SER A 63 -9.41 6.73 -0.05
N ILE A 64 -10.08 5.65 0.37
CA ILE A 64 -10.60 4.65 -0.56
C ILE A 64 -11.88 5.20 -1.20
N PRO A 65 -11.96 5.29 -2.53
CA PRO A 65 -13.13 5.84 -3.18
C PRO A 65 -14.33 4.88 -3.02
N PRO A 66 -15.57 5.41 -2.94
CA PRO A 66 -16.75 4.61 -2.60
C PRO A 66 -17.12 3.57 -3.67
N ASN A 67 -16.62 3.74 -4.90
CA ASN A 67 -16.77 2.79 -6.00
C ASN A 67 -15.74 1.64 -5.94
N CYS A 68 -14.79 1.66 -5.00
CA CYS A 68 -13.83 0.56 -4.85
C CYS A 68 -14.54 -0.71 -4.36
N ARG A 69 -14.22 -1.84 -5.00
CA ARG A 69 -14.71 -3.15 -4.57
C ARG A 69 -14.34 -3.39 -3.11
N ARG A 70 -15.35 -3.68 -2.26
CA ARG A 70 -15.16 -3.85 -0.80
C ARG A 70 -14.06 -4.85 -0.41
N SER A 71 -13.88 -5.93 -1.18
CA SER A 71 -12.82 -6.91 -0.91
C SER A 71 -11.42 -6.35 -1.19
N LEU A 72 -11.26 -5.55 -2.25
CA LEU A 72 -10.01 -4.90 -2.60
C LEU A 72 -9.68 -3.78 -1.60
N ALA A 73 -10.68 -2.97 -1.23
CA ALA A 73 -10.56 -1.97 -0.17
C ALA A 73 -9.99 -2.57 1.12
N LYS A 74 -10.61 -3.66 1.60
CA LYS A 74 -10.15 -4.37 2.80
C LYS A 74 -8.75 -4.94 2.65
N LEU A 75 -8.36 -5.39 1.45
CA LEU A 75 -7.01 -5.90 1.20
C LEU A 75 -5.99 -4.77 1.33
N MET A 76 -6.22 -3.63 0.67
CA MET A 76 -5.39 -2.44 0.79
C MET A 76 -5.23 -2.00 2.25
N GLU A 77 -6.34 -1.95 3.00
CA GLU A 77 -6.35 -1.60 4.43
C GLU A 77 -5.49 -2.52 5.30
N ARG A 78 -5.50 -3.83 5.02
CA ARG A 78 -4.63 -4.77 5.73
C ARG A 78 -3.17 -4.63 5.32
N CYS A 79 -2.89 -4.37 4.06
CA CYS A 79 -1.52 -4.19 3.56
C CYS A 79 -0.84 -2.99 4.22
N TRP A 80 -1.51 -1.84 4.33
CA TRP A 80 -0.94 -0.62 4.93
C TRP A 80 -1.23 -0.44 6.44
N ASN A 81 -1.49 -1.54 7.16
CA ASN A 81 -1.72 -1.47 8.60
C ASN A 81 -0.50 -0.89 9.33
N ILE A 82 -0.72 -0.07 10.35
CA ILE A 82 0.36 0.51 11.17
C ILE A 82 1.16 -0.62 11.83
N ASP A 83 0.49 -1.65 12.32
CA ASP A 83 1.10 -2.82 12.95
C ASP A 83 1.57 -3.83 11.89
N PRO A 84 2.88 -4.06 11.72
CA PRO A 84 3.40 -5.00 10.72
C PRO A 84 2.92 -6.43 10.92
N SER A 85 2.56 -6.82 12.15
CA SER A 85 2.05 -8.16 12.45
C SER A 85 0.65 -8.40 11.90
N LYS A 86 -0.14 -7.33 11.71
CA LYS A 86 -1.50 -7.40 11.15
C LYS A 86 -1.52 -7.39 9.63
N ARG A 87 -0.37 -7.11 8.99
CA ARG A 87 -0.24 -7.15 7.54
C ARG A 87 -0.19 -8.62 7.07
N PRO A 88 -0.84 -8.96 5.95
CA PRO A 88 -0.75 -10.30 5.37
C PRO A 88 0.68 -10.61 4.91
N GLU A 89 0.98 -11.88 4.62
CA GLU A 89 2.17 -12.21 3.84
C GLU A 89 1.93 -11.86 2.37
N MET A 90 2.99 -11.50 1.63
CA MET A 90 2.85 -11.14 0.22
C MET A 90 2.22 -12.27 -0.61
N LYS A 91 2.52 -13.53 -0.28
CA LYS A 91 1.87 -14.71 -0.89
C LYS A 91 0.34 -14.69 -0.72
N ASP A 92 -0.16 -14.25 0.43
CA ASP A 92 -1.59 -14.22 0.72
C ASP A 92 -2.26 -13.08 -0.07
N VAL A 93 -1.56 -11.95 -0.20
CA VAL A 93 -1.98 -10.82 -1.05
C VAL A 93 -2.15 -11.27 -2.51
N VAL A 94 -1.18 -11.98 -3.07
CA VAL A 94 -1.25 -12.50 -4.44
C VAL A 94 -2.44 -13.45 -4.62
N ILE A 95 -2.62 -14.41 -3.69
CA ILE A 95 -3.75 -15.35 -3.71
C ILE A 95 -5.09 -14.61 -3.69
N GLU A 96 -5.23 -13.55 -2.91
CA GLU A 96 -6.45 -12.75 -2.87
C GLU A 96 -6.68 -11.96 -4.16
N LEU A 97 -5.63 -11.34 -4.73
CA LEU A 97 -5.71 -10.62 -5.99
C LEU A 97 -6.10 -11.53 -7.16
N GLU A 98 -5.54 -12.73 -7.24
CA GLU A 98 -5.91 -13.74 -8.25
C GLU A 98 -7.38 -14.13 -8.14
N LYS A 99 -7.92 -14.26 -6.92
CA LYS A 99 -9.35 -14.52 -6.71
C LYS A 99 -10.21 -13.36 -7.20
N PHE A 100 -9.74 -12.12 -7.07
CA PHE A 100 -10.43 -10.97 -7.63
C PHE A 100 -10.43 -11.02 -9.16
N GLY A 101 -9.27 -11.26 -9.79
CA GLY A 101 -9.16 -11.37 -11.25
C GLY A 101 -10.05 -12.47 -11.84
N LYS A 102 -10.06 -13.66 -11.23
CA LYS A 102 -10.95 -14.76 -11.65
C LYS A 102 -12.43 -14.41 -11.54
N ALA A 103 -12.82 -13.63 -10.52
CA ALA A 103 -14.21 -13.17 -10.36
C ALA A 103 -14.61 -12.11 -11.41
N GLU A 104 -13.65 -11.39 -11.98
CA GLU A 104 -13.86 -10.41 -13.07
C GLU A 104 -13.68 -11.04 -14.47
N GLY A 105 -13.51 -12.37 -14.56
CA GLY A 105 -13.31 -13.07 -15.84
C GLY A 105 -11.93 -12.89 -16.47
N LEU A 106 -10.97 -12.32 -15.74
CA LEU A 106 -9.58 -12.19 -16.18
C LEU A 106 -8.88 -13.55 -16.03
N GLN A 107 -8.67 -14.25 -17.15
CA GLN A 107 -7.81 -15.45 -17.18
C GLN A 107 -6.35 -15.03 -17.07
N THR A 108 -5.71 -15.37 -15.96
CA THR A 108 -4.26 -15.21 -15.81
C THR A 108 -3.57 -16.34 -16.56
N GLN A 109 -3.00 -16.05 -17.73
CA GLN A 109 -2.02 -16.92 -18.38
C GLN A 109 -0.67 -16.74 -17.67
N LEU A 110 -0.46 -17.48 -16.59
CA LEU A 110 0.88 -17.70 -16.06
C LEU A 110 1.08 -19.21 -15.99
N GLU A 111 1.39 -19.79 -17.15
CA GLU A 111 2.09 -21.07 -17.20
C GLU A 111 3.55 -20.79 -16.80
N VAL A 112 4.01 -21.44 -15.74
CA VAL A 112 5.42 -21.50 -15.35
C VAL A 112 6.14 -22.47 -16.27
#